data_AF-A0A100WLW9-F1
#
_entry.id   AF-A0A100WLW9-F1
#
_cell.length_a   1.000
_cell.length_b   1.000
_cell.length_c   1.000
_cell.angle_alpha   90.00
_cell.angle_beta   90.00
_cell.angle_gamma   90.00
#
_symmetry.space_group_name_H-M   'P 1'
#
loop_
_entity.id
_entity.type
_entity.pdbx_description
1 polymer ?
#
loop_
_entity_poly.entity_id
_entity_poly.type
_entity_poly.pdbx_seq_one_letter_code
_entity_poly.pdbx_strand_id
1 'polypeptide(L)'
;MVSSFGWLDTDNAQRRKMLEVVDLFKEEGTVDELGIGSIRDAFADVLFPGTSVLQTRLRYILFIPWLMQEAARGNRSATEMNARFREFELQLIYALGQGEEKLGVIGNTARAKLKRMPSSMYWAAMGTWNIRRGDLSPEAYFRRQYDYRRLASRTARADDPEVRNLLVDNDLDPHLPSAPAGWLGRTTFELRPEEEQYLSDVIAASRADSMLAWLIRNEADDLPDYVWQVDNIGAAPEQLQDLIDHARRFHTVIYGAAVLYNLLLARKSDRDELVAEYEAQLPLWRDEMHATQALDDWSRSEWWAAVHRCNPRLRQATKNFVNSWVDLAASDVDLTSDATATKLISSRERQIKGGRARLMNQAALDRWSGRSGLSRLDYRWSVARRHLRDLYDARAAA
;
A
#
# COMPACT_ATOMS: atom_id res chain seq x y z
N MET A 1 -28.75 29.16 -23.22
CA MET A 1 -27.65 28.17 -23.17
C MET A 1 -26.90 28.37 -21.88
N VAL A 2 -27.09 27.47 -20.92
CA VAL A 2 -26.48 27.57 -19.59
C VAL A 2 -25.35 26.53 -19.54
N SER A 3 -24.11 27.00 -19.63
CA SER A 3 -22.93 26.19 -19.37
C SER A 3 -22.86 25.91 -17.87
N SER A 4 -23.14 24.68 -17.45
CA SER A 4 -22.79 24.21 -16.11
C SER A 4 -21.35 23.69 -16.15
N PHE A 5 -20.43 24.53 -15.69
CA PHE A 5 -19.03 24.19 -15.46
C PHE A 5 -18.92 22.96 -14.54
N GLY A 6 -18.23 21.93 -15.03
CA GLY A 6 -17.78 20.80 -14.25
C GLY A 6 -16.59 21.22 -13.39
N TRP A 7 -16.79 21.24 -12.09
CA TRP A 7 -15.73 21.33 -11.10
C TRP A 7 -16.19 20.57 -9.88
N LEU A 8 -15.68 19.35 -9.66
CA LEU A 8 -15.64 18.61 -8.39
C LEU A 8 -15.12 17.15 -8.56
N ASP A 9 -14.03 16.92 -9.32
CA ASP A 9 -13.41 15.57 -9.36
C ASP A 9 -11.91 15.54 -8.99
N THR A 10 -11.33 16.67 -8.60
CA THR A 10 -9.91 16.77 -8.24
C THR A 10 -9.59 16.45 -6.77
N ASP A 11 -10.58 16.19 -5.92
CA ASP A 11 -10.38 15.94 -4.47
C ASP A 11 -10.42 14.45 -4.08
N ASN A 12 -10.80 13.56 -5.00
CA ASN A 12 -10.96 12.13 -4.67
C ASN A 12 -9.62 11.44 -4.40
N ALA A 13 -8.54 11.79 -5.10
CA ALA A 13 -7.21 11.24 -4.84
C ALA A 13 -6.64 11.69 -3.48
N GLN A 14 -6.83 12.97 -3.11
CA GLN A 14 -6.40 13.50 -1.81
C GLN A 14 -7.23 12.93 -0.66
N ARG A 15 -8.55 12.83 -0.82
CA ARG A 15 -9.43 12.17 0.15
C ARG A 15 -9.07 10.69 0.34
N ARG A 16 -8.77 9.95 -0.74
CA ARG A 16 -8.34 8.54 -0.69
C ARG A 16 -7.01 8.39 0.05
N LYS A 17 -6.00 9.19 -0.29
CA LYS A 17 -4.70 9.19 0.40
C LYS A 17 -4.82 9.55 1.88
N MET A 18 -5.67 10.52 2.22
CA MET A 18 -5.99 10.89 3.61
C MET A 18 -6.66 9.74 4.36
N LEU A 19 -7.50 8.94 3.71
CA LEU A 19 -8.22 7.82 4.31
C LEU A 19 -7.37 6.55 4.45
N GLU A 20 -6.44 6.28 3.54
CA GLU A 20 -5.39 5.26 3.76
C GLU A 20 -4.53 5.63 4.95
N VAL A 21 -4.12 6.89 5.04
CA VAL A 21 -3.41 7.46 6.19
C VAL A 21 -4.22 7.28 7.49
N VAL A 22 -5.54 7.48 7.50
CA VAL A 22 -6.41 7.25 8.69
C VAL A 22 -6.47 5.79 9.15
N ASP A 23 -6.36 4.82 8.26
CA ASP A 23 -6.34 3.40 8.65
C ASP A 23 -4.94 2.94 9.06
N LEU A 24 -3.90 3.54 8.46
CA LEU A 24 -2.52 3.54 8.98
C LEU A 24 -2.47 3.98 10.46
N PHE A 25 -3.36 4.88 10.88
CA PHE A 25 -3.49 5.32 12.28
C PHE A 25 -4.21 4.33 13.20
N LYS A 26 -4.91 3.31 12.67
CA LYS A 26 -5.64 2.30 13.47
C LYS A 26 -4.84 1.04 13.74
N GLU A 27 -3.88 0.73 12.88
CA GLU A 27 -2.87 -0.29 13.18
C GLU A 27 -1.88 0.28 14.20
N GLU A 28 -1.80 -0.36 15.37
CA GLU A 28 -0.78 -0.06 16.36
C GLU A 28 0.61 -0.23 15.74
N GLY A 29 1.23 0.87 15.34
CA GLY A 29 2.59 0.87 14.78
C GLY A 29 2.75 1.68 13.50
N THR A 30 1.68 1.97 12.75
CA THR A 30 1.81 2.55 11.40
C THR A 30 1.64 4.09 11.40
N VAL A 31 1.65 4.72 12.58
CA VAL A 31 1.66 6.18 12.71
C VAL A 31 3.03 6.75 12.38
N ASP A 32 3.07 7.72 11.46
CA ASP A 32 4.27 8.46 11.11
C ASP A 32 4.63 9.50 12.17
N GLU A 33 5.23 9.05 13.26
CA GLU A 33 5.54 9.85 14.44
C GLU A 33 6.66 10.88 14.20
N LEU A 34 7.63 10.50 13.35
CA LEU A 34 8.84 11.27 13.05
C LEU A 34 8.89 11.76 11.59
N GLY A 35 7.81 11.63 10.83
CA GLY A 35 7.65 12.23 9.50
C GLY A 35 8.50 11.55 8.42
N ILE A 36 8.76 10.26 8.58
CA ILE A 36 9.56 9.42 7.67
C ILE A 36 8.70 8.62 6.69
N GLY A 37 7.37 8.63 6.86
CA GLY A 37 6.43 7.88 6.02
C GLY A 37 6.55 8.23 4.54
N SER A 38 6.86 9.49 4.22
CA SER A 38 7.13 9.93 2.84
C SER A 38 8.35 9.28 2.17
N ILE A 39 9.33 8.81 2.94
CA ILE A 39 10.48 8.03 2.43
C ILE A 39 10.04 6.58 2.28
N ARG A 40 9.41 6.00 3.31
CA ARG A 40 8.87 4.62 3.27
C ARG A 40 7.97 4.42 2.05
N ASP A 41 7.00 5.32 1.85
CA ASP A 41 6.03 5.21 0.75
C ASP A 41 6.70 5.36 -0.61
N ALA A 42 7.75 6.18 -0.72
CA ALA A 42 8.49 6.35 -1.97
C ALA A 42 9.18 5.05 -2.40
N PHE A 43 9.79 4.32 -1.46
CA PHE A 43 10.39 3.01 -1.72
C PHE A 43 9.31 1.96 -2.00
N ALA A 44 8.24 1.93 -1.20
CA ALA A 44 7.14 0.98 -1.38
C ALA A 44 6.48 1.11 -2.75
N ASP A 45 6.23 2.34 -3.22
CA ASP A 45 5.57 2.60 -4.50
C ASP A 45 6.44 2.23 -5.71
N VAL A 46 7.77 2.20 -5.57
CA VAL A 46 8.71 1.78 -6.63
C VAL A 46 8.96 0.28 -6.59
N LEU A 47 9.20 -0.30 -5.41
CA LEU A 47 9.49 -1.73 -5.26
C LEU A 47 8.25 -2.60 -5.49
N PHE A 48 7.09 -2.19 -4.93
CA PHE A 48 5.86 -2.96 -4.93
C PHE A 48 4.66 -2.13 -5.40
N PRO A 49 4.69 -1.64 -6.65
CA PRO A 49 3.66 -0.75 -7.18
C PRO A 49 2.29 -1.43 -7.17
N GLY A 50 1.25 -0.67 -6.82
CA GLY A 50 -0.14 -1.15 -6.78
C GLY A 50 -0.50 -1.88 -5.50
N THR A 51 0.44 -2.07 -4.56
CA THR A 51 0.15 -2.65 -3.24
C THR A 51 -0.29 -1.60 -2.23
N SER A 52 -1.21 -1.99 -1.34
CA SER A 52 -1.67 -1.18 -0.21
C SER A 52 -1.87 -2.09 1.00
N VAL A 53 -1.61 -1.57 2.21
CA VAL A 53 -1.76 -2.31 3.47
C VAL A 53 -3.21 -2.79 3.70
N LEU A 54 -4.18 -2.18 3.02
CA LEU A 54 -5.59 -2.58 3.06
C LEU A 54 -5.89 -3.85 2.25
N GLN A 55 -4.96 -4.31 1.41
CA GLN A 55 -5.15 -5.49 0.58
C GLN A 55 -4.88 -6.76 1.37
N THR A 56 -5.64 -7.79 1.05
CA THR A 56 -5.64 -9.06 1.76
C THR A 56 -5.28 -10.26 0.90
N ARG A 57 -5.80 -10.40 -0.32
CA ARG A 57 -5.58 -11.52 -1.25
C ARG A 57 -5.64 -11.02 -2.68
N LEU A 58 -4.82 -11.58 -3.57
CA LEU A 58 -4.65 -11.07 -4.91
C LEU A 58 -5.92 -11.20 -5.77
N ARG A 59 -6.68 -12.29 -5.61
CA ARG A 59 -7.87 -12.59 -6.43
C ARG A 59 -8.98 -11.53 -6.34
N TYR A 60 -8.98 -10.65 -5.33
CA TYR A 60 -9.87 -9.48 -5.30
C TYR A 60 -9.74 -8.57 -6.52
N ILE A 61 -8.56 -8.52 -7.13
CA ILE A 61 -8.30 -7.79 -8.38
C ILE A 61 -9.14 -8.29 -9.55
N LEU A 62 -9.52 -9.57 -9.53
CA LEU A 62 -10.39 -10.17 -10.53
C LEU A 62 -11.86 -10.09 -10.12
N PHE A 63 -12.16 -10.28 -8.82
CA PHE A 63 -13.52 -10.17 -8.33
C PHE A 63 -14.13 -8.80 -8.65
N ILE A 64 -13.43 -7.71 -8.37
CA ILE A 64 -13.98 -6.36 -8.55
C ILE A 64 -14.44 -6.08 -10.00
N PRO A 65 -13.60 -6.27 -11.04
CA PRO A 65 -14.06 -6.05 -12.41
C PRO A 65 -15.15 -7.04 -12.82
N TRP A 66 -15.17 -8.29 -12.32
CA TRP A 66 -16.29 -9.21 -12.57
C TRP A 66 -17.61 -8.73 -11.93
N LEU A 67 -17.56 -8.20 -10.70
CA LEU A 67 -18.72 -7.58 -10.06
C LEU A 67 -19.23 -6.38 -10.87
N MET A 68 -18.31 -5.56 -11.41
CA MET A 68 -18.66 -4.41 -12.26
C MET A 68 -19.33 -4.87 -13.55
N GLN A 69 -18.78 -5.88 -14.23
CA GLN A 69 -19.38 -6.48 -15.42
C GLN A 69 -20.78 -7.03 -15.13
N GLU A 70 -20.95 -7.77 -14.02
CA GLU A 70 -22.24 -8.32 -13.60
C GLU A 70 -23.27 -7.23 -13.27
N ALA A 71 -22.86 -6.19 -12.54
CA ALA A 71 -23.69 -5.04 -12.19
C ALA A 71 -24.14 -4.27 -13.44
N ALA A 72 -23.27 -4.21 -14.44
CA ALA A 72 -23.56 -3.56 -15.71
C ALA A 72 -24.44 -4.41 -16.63
N ARG A 73 -24.72 -5.70 -16.39
CA ARG A 73 -25.52 -6.51 -17.33
C ARG A 73 -26.95 -5.99 -17.53
N GLY A 74 -27.42 -6.06 -18.77
CA GLY A 74 -28.78 -5.68 -19.18
C GLY A 74 -28.98 -4.17 -19.36
N ASN A 75 -30.20 -3.75 -19.72
CA ASN A 75 -30.54 -2.33 -19.88
C ASN A 75 -30.86 -1.72 -18.51
N ARG A 76 -29.94 -0.93 -17.95
CA ARG A 76 -30.05 -0.33 -16.60
C ARG A 76 -29.52 1.09 -16.61
N SER A 77 -30.02 1.92 -15.71
CA SER A 77 -29.43 3.22 -15.40
C SER A 77 -28.13 3.06 -14.60
N ALA A 78 -27.28 4.08 -14.63
CA ALA A 78 -26.04 4.09 -13.84
C ALA A 78 -26.30 3.95 -12.32
N THR A 79 -27.41 4.49 -11.81
CA THR A 79 -27.80 4.38 -10.40
C THR A 79 -28.13 2.93 -10.02
N GLU A 80 -28.88 2.23 -10.86
CA GLU A 80 -29.20 0.81 -10.64
C GLU A 80 -27.95 -0.08 -10.72
N MET A 81 -27.03 0.21 -11.65
CA MET A 81 -25.75 -0.50 -11.71
C MET A 81 -24.94 -0.32 -10.42
N ASN A 82 -24.83 0.91 -9.91
CA ASN A 82 -24.13 1.18 -8.65
C ASN A 82 -24.75 0.45 -7.46
N ALA A 83 -26.08 0.45 -7.36
CA ALA A 83 -26.79 -0.25 -6.28
C ALA A 83 -26.51 -1.76 -6.34
N ARG A 84 -26.60 -2.36 -7.52
CA ARG A 84 -26.29 -3.79 -7.74
C ARG A 84 -24.83 -4.12 -7.47
N PHE A 85 -23.91 -3.27 -7.89
CA PHE A 85 -22.48 -3.47 -7.62
C PHE A 85 -22.23 -3.61 -6.11
N ARG A 86 -22.85 -2.73 -5.30
CA ARG A 86 -22.76 -2.80 -3.84
C ARG A 86 -23.40 -4.06 -3.27
N GLU A 87 -24.55 -4.49 -3.82
CA GLU A 87 -25.18 -5.77 -3.45
C GLU A 87 -24.27 -6.95 -3.76
N PHE A 88 -23.64 -6.98 -4.93
CA PHE A 88 -22.73 -8.05 -5.32
C PHE A 88 -21.43 -8.05 -4.51
N GLU A 89 -20.90 -6.88 -4.12
CA GLU A 89 -19.78 -6.83 -3.19
C GLU A 89 -20.13 -7.44 -1.82
N LEU A 90 -21.37 -7.27 -1.33
CA LEU A 90 -21.83 -7.96 -0.13
C LEU A 90 -22.02 -9.45 -0.38
N GLN A 91 -22.56 -9.83 -1.55
CA GLN A 91 -22.72 -11.23 -1.94
C GLN A 91 -21.37 -11.97 -2.01
N LEU A 92 -20.32 -11.32 -2.49
CA LEU A 92 -18.96 -11.87 -2.54
C LEU A 92 -18.46 -12.29 -1.14
N ILE A 93 -18.76 -11.51 -0.10
CA ILE A 93 -18.39 -11.86 1.29
C ILE A 93 -19.01 -13.20 1.68
N TYR A 94 -20.29 -13.41 1.34
CA TYR A 94 -20.99 -14.66 1.61
C TYR A 94 -20.46 -15.81 0.74
N ALA A 95 -20.18 -15.56 -0.54
CA ALA A 95 -19.64 -16.56 -1.46
C ALA A 95 -18.27 -17.08 -1.01
N LEU A 96 -17.39 -16.20 -0.51
CA LEU A 96 -16.12 -16.58 0.10
C LEU A 96 -16.33 -17.40 1.38
N GLY A 97 -17.32 -17.04 2.20
CA GLY A 97 -17.70 -17.84 3.36
C GLY A 97 -18.18 -19.25 2.99
N GLN A 98 -18.91 -19.41 1.88
CA GLN A 98 -19.30 -20.73 1.34
C GLN A 98 -18.12 -21.50 0.72
N GLY A 99 -17.07 -20.79 0.31
CA GLY A 99 -15.79 -21.37 -0.07
C GLY A 99 -14.89 -21.73 1.11
N GLU A 100 -15.40 -21.62 2.34
CA GLU A 100 -14.67 -21.88 3.59
C GLU A 100 -13.50 -20.92 3.86
N GLU A 101 -13.45 -19.79 3.15
CA GLU A 101 -12.44 -18.75 3.37
C GLU A 101 -12.73 -17.99 4.67
N LYS A 102 -11.77 -18.02 5.59
CA LYS A 102 -11.86 -17.32 6.88
C LYS A 102 -10.87 -16.17 6.98
N LEU A 103 -9.63 -16.43 6.55
CA LEU A 103 -8.54 -15.47 6.58
C LEU A 103 -8.49 -14.69 5.26
N GLY A 104 -8.26 -13.38 5.34
CA GLY A 104 -8.20 -12.51 4.16
C GLY A 104 -9.54 -12.07 3.58
N VAL A 105 -10.67 -12.56 4.09
CA VAL A 105 -12.01 -12.09 3.68
C VAL A 105 -12.29 -10.69 4.23
N ILE A 106 -12.31 -9.71 3.33
CA ILE A 106 -12.64 -8.32 3.67
C ILE A 106 -14.12 -8.24 4.04
N GLY A 107 -14.38 -7.77 5.27
CA GLY A 107 -15.74 -7.64 5.79
C GLY A 107 -16.36 -8.90 6.37
N ASN A 108 -15.56 -9.94 6.64
CA ASN A 108 -16.02 -11.20 7.26
C ASN A 108 -16.89 -10.95 8.51
N THR A 109 -16.42 -10.10 9.43
CA THR A 109 -17.15 -9.75 10.66
C THR A 109 -18.19 -8.64 10.46
N ALA A 110 -17.86 -7.60 9.71
CA ALA A 110 -18.69 -6.39 9.62
C ALA A 110 -19.86 -6.52 8.63
N ARG A 111 -19.72 -7.34 7.57
CA ARG A 111 -20.72 -7.57 6.50
C ARG A 111 -21.38 -6.27 6.02
N ALA A 112 -22.70 -6.14 6.12
CA ALA A 112 -23.43 -4.94 5.69
C ALA A 112 -23.06 -3.66 6.46
N LYS A 113 -22.42 -3.77 7.64
CA LYS A 113 -21.89 -2.64 8.41
C LYS A 113 -20.44 -2.29 8.04
N LEU A 114 -19.90 -2.91 6.98
CA LEU A 114 -18.55 -2.65 6.51
C LEU A 114 -18.41 -1.19 6.06
N LYS A 115 -17.43 -0.51 6.67
CA LYS A 115 -17.17 0.92 6.39
C LYS A 115 -16.52 1.15 5.02
N ARG A 116 -15.81 0.16 4.48
CA ARG A 116 -15.09 0.24 3.20
C ARG A 116 -15.20 -1.08 2.45
N MET A 117 -15.71 -1.02 1.24
CA MET A 117 -15.91 -2.20 0.40
C MET A 117 -14.59 -2.59 -0.31
N PRO A 118 -14.41 -3.87 -0.71
CA PRO A 118 -13.20 -4.31 -1.41
C PRO A 118 -12.85 -3.46 -2.63
N SER A 119 -13.85 -3.02 -3.42
CA SER A 119 -13.63 -2.12 -4.56
C SER A 119 -12.81 -0.89 -4.20
N SER A 120 -13.10 -0.25 -3.06
CA SER A 120 -12.37 0.94 -2.61
C SER A 120 -10.91 0.67 -2.26
N MET A 121 -10.58 -0.55 -1.82
CA MET A 121 -9.23 -0.94 -1.37
C MET A 121 -8.31 -1.33 -2.53
N TYR A 122 -8.87 -1.90 -3.61
CA TYR A 122 -8.08 -2.36 -4.76
C TYR A 122 -8.23 -1.48 -6.00
N TRP A 123 -9.07 -0.44 -5.98
CA TRP A 123 -9.27 0.45 -7.14
C TRP A 123 -7.96 1.06 -7.66
N ALA A 124 -7.09 1.50 -6.74
CA ALA A 124 -5.79 2.06 -7.09
C ALA A 124 -4.92 1.01 -7.78
N ALA A 125 -4.86 -0.20 -7.23
CA ALA A 125 -4.12 -1.33 -7.77
C ALA A 125 -4.57 -1.70 -9.18
N MET A 126 -5.88 -1.78 -9.43
CA MET A 126 -6.41 -2.04 -10.78
C MET A 126 -5.96 -0.98 -11.80
N GLY A 127 -5.80 0.28 -11.36
CA GLY A 127 -5.29 1.35 -12.22
C GLY A 127 -3.78 1.24 -12.42
N THR A 128 -3.01 0.97 -11.36
CA THR A 128 -1.56 0.77 -11.44
C THR A 128 -1.19 -0.42 -12.32
N TRP A 129 -1.98 -1.49 -12.27
CA TRP A 129 -1.78 -2.68 -13.08
C TRP A 129 -2.53 -2.64 -14.41
N ASN A 130 -3.09 -1.50 -14.83
CA ASN A 130 -3.78 -1.33 -16.13
C ASN A 130 -4.99 -2.26 -16.38
N ILE A 131 -5.58 -2.84 -15.35
CA ILE A 131 -6.79 -3.68 -15.42
C ILE A 131 -8.04 -2.82 -15.66
N ARG A 132 -8.00 -1.55 -15.21
CA ARG A 132 -8.96 -0.51 -15.61
C ARG A 132 -8.26 0.55 -16.45
N ARG A 133 -8.98 1.11 -17.41
CA ARG A 133 -8.52 2.23 -18.24
C ARG A 133 -9.00 3.56 -17.67
N GLY A 134 -8.09 4.54 -17.66
CA GLY A 134 -8.38 5.90 -17.18
C GLY A 134 -8.60 5.99 -15.67
N ASP A 135 -8.66 7.22 -15.15
CA ASP A 135 -8.86 7.47 -13.70
C ASP A 135 -10.33 7.65 -13.30
N LEU A 136 -11.20 6.78 -13.79
CA LEU A 136 -12.62 6.83 -13.43
C LEU A 136 -12.84 6.39 -11.98
N SER A 137 -13.91 6.87 -11.35
CA SER A 137 -14.50 6.25 -10.16
C SER A 137 -15.44 5.10 -10.59
N PRO A 138 -15.82 4.18 -9.68
CA PRO A 138 -16.88 3.20 -9.97
C PRO A 138 -18.18 3.84 -10.49
N GLU A 139 -18.59 4.98 -9.92
CA GLU A 139 -19.78 5.71 -10.37
C GLU A 139 -19.60 6.28 -11.78
N ALA A 140 -18.42 6.82 -12.07
CA ALA A 140 -18.09 7.38 -13.37
C ALA A 140 -18.01 6.27 -14.44
N TYR A 141 -17.50 5.09 -14.06
CA TYR A 141 -17.54 3.88 -14.89
C TYR A 141 -18.98 3.54 -15.29
N PHE A 142 -19.89 3.39 -14.33
CA PHE A 142 -21.28 3.03 -14.66
C PHE A 142 -22.03 4.12 -15.44
N ARG A 143 -21.72 5.40 -15.18
CA ARG A 143 -22.25 6.51 -15.99
C ARG A 143 -21.82 6.39 -17.44
N ARG A 144 -20.53 6.14 -17.67
CA ARG A 144 -19.98 5.97 -19.01
C ARG A 144 -20.54 4.73 -19.71
N GLN A 145 -20.69 3.62 -19.01
CA GLN A 145 -21.36 2.41 -19.54
C GLN A 145 -22.81 2.69 -19.97
N TYR A 146 -23.55 3.46 -19.17
CA TYR A 146 -24.90 3.90 -19.52
C TYR A 146 -24.91 4.81 -20.76
N ASP A 147 -24.01 5.80 -20.81
CA ASP A 147 -23.91 6.73 -21.94
C ASP A 147 -23.51 6.01 -23.24
N TYR A 148 -22.59 5.05 -23.19
CA TYR A 148 -22.22 4.23 -24.34
C TYR A 148 -23.39 3.45 -24.90
N ARG A 149 -24.23 2.83 -24.05
CA ARG A 149 -25.43 2.13 -24.51
C ARG A 149 -26.47 3.05 -25.12
N ARG A 150 -26.62 4.26 -24.58
CA ARG A 150 -27.52 5.26 -25.15
C ARG A 150 -27.03 5.78 -26.49
N LEU A 151 -25.72 5.97 -26.65
CA LEU A 151 -25.13 6.33 -27.93
C LEU A 151 -25.36 5.20 -28.93
N ALA A 152 -25.01 3.97 -28.56
CA ALA A 152 -25.18 2.79 -29.38
C ALA A 152 -26.63 2.52 -29.81
N SER A 153 -27.60 2.65 -28.91
CA SER A 153 -29.02 2.48 -29.29
C SER A 153 -29.50 3.55 -30.27
N ARG A 154 -28.90 4.74 -30.27
CA ARG A 154 -29.18 5.82 -31.22
C ARG A 154 -28.47 5.62 -32.56
N THR A 155 -27.24 5.11 -32.55
CA THR A 155 -26.37 4.96 -33.74
C THR A 155 -26.46 3.59 -34.41
N ALA A 156 -26.92 2.54 -33.73
CA ALA A 156 -27.30 1.26 -34.37
C ALA A 156 -28.46 1.44 -35.35
N ARG A 157 -29.17 2.58 -35.29
CA ARG A 157 -30.13 3.02 -36.31
C ARG A 157 -29.47 3.73 -37.51
N ALA A 158 -28.15 3.96 -37.49
CA ALA A 158 -27.39 4.80 -38.43
C ALA A 158 -26.11 4.14 -39.02
N ASP A 159 -25.84 2.86 -38.71
CA ASP A 159 -24.78 2.01 -39.31
C ASP A 159 -23.33 2.57 -39.32
N ASP A 160 -22.87 3.11 -38.18
CA ASP A 160 -21.50 3.65 -38.03
C ASP A 160 -20.49 2.63 -37.44
N PRO A 161 -19.38 2.29 -38.13
CA PRO A 161 -18.32 1.39 -37.65
C PRO A 161 -17.53 1.89 -36.42
N GLU A 162 -17.29 3.20 -36.26
CA GLU A 162 -16.51 3.73 -35.13
C GLU A 162 -17.26 3.54 -33.80
N VAL A 163 -18.60 3.58 -33.86
CA VAL A 163 -19.45 3.38 -32.69
C VAL A 163 -19.52 1.91 -32.25
N ARG A 164 -19.28 0.96 -33.17
CA ARG A 164 -19.15 -0.47 -32.83
C ARG A 164 -17.90 -0.76 -32.01
N ASN A 165 -16.81 0.00 -32.20
CA ASN A 165 -15.62 -0.12 -31.36
C ASN A 165 -15.82 0.52 -29.97
N LEU A 166 -16.52 1.66 -29.88
CA LEU A 166 -16.92 2.27 -28.60
C LEU A 166 -17.86 1.39 -27.77
N LEU A 167 -18.62 0.51 -28.44
CA LEU A 167 -19.52 -0.46 -27.83
C LEU A 167 -18.81 -1.63 -27.13
N VAL A 168 -17.58 -1.94 -27.55
CA VAL A 168 -16.76 -3.04 -27.00
C VAL A 168 -15.87 -2.54 -25.86
N ASP A 169 -15.58 -1.22 -25.83
CA ASP A 169 -14.76 -0.63 -24.78
C ASP A 169 -15.53 -0.53 -23.45
N ASN A 170 -15.30 -1.53 -22.60
CA ASN A 170 -15.89 -1.61 -21.27
C ASN A 170 -15.01 -0.92 -20.21
N ASP A 171 -14.02 -0.10 -20.60
CA ASP A 171 -13.01 0.54 -19.73
C ASP A 171 -12.23 -0.42 -18.82
N LEU A 172 -12.35 -1.73 -19.05
CA LEU A 172 -11.56 -2.77 -18.40
C LEU A 172 -10.59 -3.37 -19.42
N ASP A 173 -9.62 -4.12 -18.94
CA ASP A 173 -8.73 -4.86 -19.83
C ASP A 173 -9.52 -5.92 -20.63
N PRO A 174 -9.46 -5.91 -21.97
CA PRO A 174 -10.14 -6.88 -22.81
C PRO A 174 -9.62 -8.32 -22.62
N HIS A 175 -8.42 -8.50 -22.08
CA HIS A 175 -7.85 -9.82 -21.79
C HIS A 175 -8.21 -10.33 -20.39
N LEU A 176 -8.99 -9.57 -19.62
CA LEU A 176 -9.47 -10.01 -18.30
C LEU A 176 -10.18 -11.38 -18.43
N PRO A 177 -9.75 -12.41 -17.66
CA PRO A 177 -10.36 -13.72 -17.69
C PRO A 177 -11.84 -13.66 -17.33
N SER A 178 -12.64 -14.55 -17.92
CA SER A 178 -14.07 -14.65 -17.57
C SER A 178 -14.26 -15.23 -16.18
N ALA A 179 -15.18 -14.65 -15.42
CA ALA A 179 -15.54 -15.17 -14.09
C ALA A 179 -16.04 -16.63 -14.19
N PRO A 180 -15.71 -17.52 -13.22
CA PRO A 180 -16.22 -18.88 -13.20
C PRO A 180 -17.75 -18.91 -13.11
N ALA A 181 -18.41 -19.91 -13.70
CA ALA A 181 -19.85 -20.04 -13.55
C ALA A 181 -20.25 -20.22 -12.07
N GLY A 182 -21.26 -19.47 -11.60
CA GLY A 182 -21.78 -19.61 -10.23
C GLY A 182 -20.88 -19.07 -9.11
N TRP A 183 -19.79 -18.35 -9.44
CA TRP A 183 -18.81 -17.85 -8.46
C TRP A 183 -19.39 -16.96 -7.33
N LEU A 184 -20.50 -16.27 -7.59
CA LEU A 184 -21.22 -15.48 -6.57
C LEU A 184 -22.03 -16.33 -5.57
N GLY A 185 -22.12 -17.65 -5.78
CA GLY A 185 -22.68 -18.59 -4.82
C GLY A 185 -21.62 -19.19 -3.89
N ARG A 186 -20.44 -19.51 -4.45
CA ARG A 186 -19.30 -20.09 -3.74
C ARG A 186 -18.01 -19.77 -4.50
N THR A 187 -17.00 -19.24 -3.82
CA THR A 187 -15.68 -18.97 -4.41
C THR A 187 -14.57 -19.02 -3.35
N THR A 188 -13.32 -19.22 -3.76
CA THR A 188 -12.11 -19.25 -2.91
C THR A 188 -11.12 -18.18 -3.37
N PHE A 189 -10.01 -17.99 -2.65
CA PHE A 189 -8.92 -17.13 -3.11
C PHE A 189 -7.91 -17.82 -4.04
N GLU A 190 -7.99 -19.14 -4.18
CA GLU A 190 -7.15 -19.93 -5.09
C GLU A 190 -7.32 -19.46 -6.54
N LEU A 191 -6.22 -19.09 -7.19
CA LEU A 191 -6.24 -18.66 -8.58
C LEU A 191 -6.33 -19.88 -9.51
N ARG A 192 -7.14 -19.76 -10.57
CA ARG A 192 -7.08 -20.71 -11.69
C ARG A 192 -5.82 -20.47 -12.53
N PRO A 193 -5.32 -21.46 -13.28
CA PRO A 193 -4.14 -21.26 -14.14
C PRO A 193 -4.26 -20.07 -15.09
N GLU A 194 -5.42 -19.88 -15.72
CA GLU A 194 -5.70 -18.72 -16.59
C GLU A 194 -5.73 -17.37 -15.85
N GLU A 195 -6.07 -17.37 -14.56
CA GLU A 195 -6.11 -16.18 -13.71
C GLU A 195 -4.71 -15.81 -13.23
N GLU A 196 -3.92 -16.81 -12.82
CA GLU A 196 -2.51 -16.67 -12.45
C GLU A 196 -1.73 -16.09 -13.63
N GLN A 197 -1.82 -16.72 -14.81
CA GLN A 197 -1.09 -16.27 -16.00
C GLN A 197 -1.43 -14.83 -16.35
N TYR A 198 -2.72 -14.49 -16.39
CA TYR A 198 -3.18 -13.12 -16.66
C TYR A 198 -2.63 -12.11 -15.65
N LEU A 199 -2.73 -12.40 -14.35
CA LEU A 199 -2.26 -11.50 -13.29
C LEU A 199 -0.73 -11.34 -13.34
N SER A 200 0.00 -12.43 -13.54
CA SER A 200 1.46 -12.42 -13.72
C SER A 200 1.86 -11.52 -14.89
N ASP A 201 1.24 -11.68 -16.05
CA ASP A 201 1.54 -10.90 -17.26
C ASP A 201 1.24 -9.41 -17.05
N VAL A 202 0.04 -9.10 -16.56
CA VAL A 202 -0.43 -7.72 -16.43
C VAL A 202 0.33 -6.95 -15.36
N ILE A 203 0.57 -7.55 -14.20
CA ILE A 203 1.36 -6.92 -13.12
C ILE A 203 2.80 -6.72 -13.60
N ALA A 204 3.41 -7.75 -14.17
CA ALA A 204 4.81 -7.68 -14.59
C ALA A 204 5.04 -6.80 -15.83
N ALA A 205 4.01 -6.54 -16.64
CA ALA A 205 4.06 -5.58 -17.75
C ALA A 205 3.84 -4.13 -17.28
N SER A 206 3.02 -3.91 -16.26
CA SER A 206 2.64 -2.56 -15.80
C SER A 206 3.81 -1.74 -15.26
N ARG A 207 4.75 -2.38 -14.55
CA ARG A 207 5.94 -1.79 -13.93
C ARG A 207 7.11 -2.78 -13.98
N ALA A 208 7.60 -3.04 -15.20
CA ALA A 208 8.65 -4.03 -15.46
C ALA A 208 9.98 -3.74 -14.73
N ASP A 209 10.17 -2.51 -14.26
CA ASP A 209 11.31 -2.02 -13.50
C ASP A 209 11.16 -2.21 -11.98
N SER A 210 10.08 -2.82 -11.50
CA SER A 210 9.81 -3.02 -10.07
C SER A 210 10.27 -4.39 -9.56
N MET A 211 10.53 -4.46 -8.25
CA MET A 211 10.86 -5.73 -7.59
C MET A 211 9.69 -6.72 -7.63
N LEU A 212 8.45 -6.24 -7.51
CA LEU A 212 7.26 -7.08 -7.69
C LEU A 212 7.22 -7.76 -9.05
N ALA A 213 7.44 -7.01 -10.13
CA ALA A 213 7.46 -7.55 -11.49
C ALA A 213 8.61 -8.54 -11.69
N TRP A 214 9.78 -8.26 -11.11
CA TRP A 214 10.93 -9.14 -11.19
C TRP A 214 10.68 -10.48 -10.47
N LEU A 215 10.14 -10.45 -9.24
CA LEU A 215 9.81 -11.66 -8.47
C LEU A 215 8.70 -12.49 -9.13
N ILE A 216 7.71 -11.87 -9.76
CA ILE A 216 6.70 -12.60 -10.53
C ILE A 216 7.36 -13.43 -11.64
N ARG A 217 8.36 -12.89 -12.33
CA ARG A 217 9.05 -13.57 -13.45
C ARG A 217 10.16 -14.53 -12.97
N ASN A 218 10.72 -14.28 -11.80
CA ASN A 218 11.81 -15.02 -11.21
C ASN A 218 11.34 -15.51 -9.84
N GLU A 219 10.66 -16.66 -9.87
CA GLU A 219 10.13 -17.28 -8.66
C GLU A 219 11.26 -17.55 -7.66
N ALA A 220 10.97 -17.27 -6.39
CA ALA A 220 11.88 -17.47 -5.27
C ALA A 220 11.43 -18.72 -4.52
N ASP A 221 12.38 -19.51 -3.98
CA ASP A 221 12.03 -20.73 -3.25
C ASP A 221 11.46 -20.39 -1.87
N ASP A 222 11.96 -19.31 -1.26
CA ASP A 222 11.42 -18.77 0.00
C ASP A 222 11.09 -17.28 -0.09
N LEU A 223 10.02 -16.91 0.63
CA LEU A 223 9.60 -15.55 0.83
C LEU A 223 9.69 -15.24 2.34
N PRO A 224 10.84 -14.74 2.83
CA PRO A 224 11.03 -14.36 4.23
C PRO A 224 10.31 -13.06 4.59
N ASP A 225 10.48 -12.61 5.84
CA ASP A 225 9.79 -11.43 6.38
C ASP A 225 10.27 -10.10 5.80
N TYR A 226 11.43 -10.08 5.12
CA TYR A 226 11.96 -8.91 4.43
C TYR A 226 12.46 -9.24 3.02
N VAL A 227 12.23 -8.32 2.08
CA VAL A 227 12.59 -8.53 0.67
C VAL A 227 14.09 -8.74 0.46
N TRP A 228 14.97 -8.06 1.20
CA TRP A 228 16.43 -8.24 1.10
C TRP A 228 16.93 -9.60 1.58
N GLN A 229 16.07 -10.43 2.16
CA GLN A 229 16.41 -11.80 2.58
C GLN A 229 15.96 -12.85 1.56
N VAL A 230 15.21 -12.45 0.53
CA VAL A 230 14.78 -13.39 -0.53
C VAL A 230 16.04 -13.93 -1.23
N ASP A 231 16.06 -15.24 -1.43
CA ASP A 231 17.19 -16.04 -1.88
C ASP A 231 17.77 -15.61 -3.24
N ASN A 232 16.91 -15.24 -4.18
CA ASN A 232 17.28 -14.96 -5.55
C ASN A 232 17.59 -13.46 -5.81
N ILE A 233 17.56 -12.59 -4.80
CA ILE A 233 17.75 -11.14 -4.95
C ILE A 233 19.07 -10.76 -5.63
N GLY A 234 20.13 -11.55 -5.43
CA GLY A 234 21.43 -11.33 -6.09
C GLY A 234 21.39 -11.46 -7.62
N ALA A 235 20.35 -12.07 -8.18
CA ALA A 235 20.12 -12.17 -9.63
C ALA A 235 19.24 -11.03 -10.17
N ALA A 236 18.71 -10.14 -9.32
CA ALA A 236 17.93 -8.99 -9.76
C ALA A 236 18.80 -7.96 -10.50
N PRO A 237 18.22 -7.08 -11.33
CA PRO A 237 18.94 -5.94 -11.88
C PRO A 237 19.65 -5.11 -10.80
N GLU A 238 20.87 -4.67 -11.07
CA GLU A 238 21.72 -3.92 -10.12
C GLU A 238 20.97 -2.73 -9.48
N GLN A 239 20.19 -1.99 -10.27
CA GLN A 239 19.43 -0.85 -9.75
C GLN A 239 18.39 -1.23 -8.69
N LEU A 240 17.82 -2.44 -8.77
CA LEU A 240 16.88 -2.96 -7.79
C LEU A 240 17.61 -3.49 -6.55
N GLN A 241 18.77 -4.13 -6.73
CA GLN A 241 19.63 -4.56 -5.62
C GLN A 241 20.06 -3.35 -4.77
N ASP A 242 20.56 -2.29 -5.42
CA ASP A 242 20.94 -1.04 -4.76
C ASP A 242 19.78 -0.41 -3.98
N LEU A 243 18.59 -0.39 -4.59
CA LEU A 243 17.40 0.18 -3.96
C LEU A 243 16.98 -0.63 -2.73
N ILE A 244 17.08 -1.97 -2.80
CA ILE A 244 16.80 -2.86 -1.69
C ILE A 244 17.82 -2.70 -0.57
N ASP A 245 19.11 -2.59 -0.88
CA ASP A 245 20.15 -2.37 0.13
C ASP A 245 19.96 -1.03 0.83
N HIS A 246 19.67 0.03 0.08
CA HIS A 246 19.26 1.32 0.63
C HIS A 246 18.04 1.23 1.57
N ALA A 247 17.01 0.47 1.18
CA ALA A 247 15.85 0.21 2.02
C ALA A 247 16.22 -0.54 3.32
N ARG A 248 17.01 -1.61 3.23
CA ARG A 248 17.52 -2.39 4.37
C ARG A 248 18.31 -1.53 5.36
N ARG A 249 19.21 -0.70 4.86
CA ARG A 249 20.04 0.21 5.69
C ARG A 249 19.17 1.25 6.38
N PHE A 250 18.27 1.90 5.64
CA PHE A 250 17.37 2.90 6.23
C PHE A 250 16.43 2.29 7.26
N HIS A 251 15.86 1.11 6.99
CA HIS A 251 15.06 0.33 7.94
C HIS A 251 15.78 0.19 9.29
N THR A 252 17.05 -0.22 9.24
CA THR A 252 17.84 -0.49 10.46
C THR A 252 18.17 0.80 11.18
N VAL A 253 18.71 1.79 10.45
CA VAL A 253 19.18 3.04 11.05
C VAL A 253 18.04 3.84 11.67
N ILE A 254 16.89 3.94 11.00
CA ILE A 254 15.79 4.80 11.48
C ILE A 254 15.05 4.22 12.68
N TYR A 255 15.13 2.89 12.90
CA TYR A 255 14.46 2.24 14.01
C TYR A 255 14.90 2.80 15.38
N GLY A 256 16.19 3.07 15.55
CA GLY A 256 16.71 3.68 16.79
C GLY A 256 16.08 5.03 17.12
N ALA A 257 15.65 5.81 16.11
CA ALA A 257 14.99 7.09 16.33
C ALA A 257 13.62 6.89 16.99
N ALA A 258 12.91 5.84 16.58
CA ALA A 258 11.63 5.46 17.18
C ALA A 258 11.83 4.93 18.60
N VAL A 259 12.85 4.12 18.85
CA VAL A 259 13.17 3.64 20.22
C VAL A 259 13.48 4.83 21.13
N LEU A 260 14.37 5.73 20.71
CA LEU A 260 14.70 6.93 21.48
C LEU A 260 13.47 7.83 21.70
N TYR A 261 12.61 7.98 20.70
CA TYR A 261 11.36 8.73 20.87
C TYR A 261 10.48 8.14 21.98
N ASN A 262 10.31 6.82 22.01
CA ASN A 262 9.50 6.19 23.06
C ASN A 262 10.18 6.23 24.43
N LEU A 263 11.51 6.15 24.51
CA LEU A 263 12.26 6.39 25.75
C LEU A 263 11.96 7.80 26.31
N LEU A 264 12.01 8.82 25.46
CA LEU A 264 11.72 10.20 25.88
C LEU A 264 10.27 10.37 26.36
N LEU A 265 9.31 9.70 25.72
CA LEU A 265 7.92 9.68 26.19
C LEU A 265 7.78 8.95 27.53
N ALA A 266 8.41 7.79 27.67
CA ALA A 266 8.39 7.00 28.91
C ALA A 266 8.89 7.82 30.10
N ARG A 267 10.05 8.47 29.94
CA ARG A 267 10.64 9.36 30.94
C ARG A 267 9.74 10.55 31.28
N LYS A 268 9.15 11.19 30.27
CA LYS A 268 8.24 12.32 30.49
C LYS A 268 6.94 11.91 31.20
N SER A 269 6.53 10.66 31.04
CA SER A 269 5.34 10.10 31.68
C SER A 269 5.61 9.38 33.01
N ASP A 270 6.85 9.43 33.52
CA ASP A 270 7.29 8.76 34.74
C ASP A 270 6.91 7.26 34.80
N ARG A 271 7.06 6.56 33.65
CA ARG A 271 6.78 5.12 33.52
C ARG A 271 8.06 4.30 33.55
N ASP A 272 8.59 4.06 34.75
CA ASP A 272 9.91 3.43 34.98
C ASP A 272 10.10 2.08 34.26
N GLU A 273 9.05 1.24 34.20
CA GLU A 273 9.11 -0.05 33.47
C GLU A 273 9.38 0.15 31.97
N LEU A 274 8.73 1.14 31.34
CA LEU A 274 8.95 1.46 29.93
C LEU A 274 10.30 2.16 29.71
N VAL A 275 10.76 2.96 30.67
CA VAL A 275 12.10 3.56 30.63
C VAL A 275 13.15 2.45 30.56
N ALA A 276 13.09 1.50 31.49
CA ALA A 276 14.00 0.36 31.52
C ALA A 276 13.92 -0.49 30.24
N GLU A 277 12.71 -0.72 29.71
CA GLU A 277 12.52 -1.43 28.43
C GLU A 277 13.27 -0.73 27.28
N TYR A 278 13.09 0.58 27.11
CA TYR A 278 13.69 1.30 25.98
C TYR A 278 15.19 1.57 26.16
N GLU A 279 15.66 1.75 27.39
CA GLU A 279 17.10 1.82 27.69
C GLU A 279 17.80 0.50 27.36
N ALA A 280 17.15 -0.64 27.57
CA ALA A 280 17.66 -1.95 27.17
C ALA A 280 17.59 -2.19 25.64
N GLN A 281 16.61 -1.60 24.94
CA GLN A 281 16.46 -1.77 23.49
C GLN A 281 17.50 -0.99 22.66
N LEU A 282 17.98 0.16 23.13
CA LEU A 282 18.93 0.98 22.36
C LEU A 282 20.28 0.30 22.10
N PRO A 283 20.92 -0.36 23.09
CA PRO A 283 22.13 -1.16 22.85
C PRO A 283 21.87 -2.32 21.87
N LEU A 284 20.75 -3.03 22.00
CA LEU A 284 20.39 -4.12 21.08
C LEU A 284 20.24 -3.63 19.63
N TRP A 285 19.62 -2.47 19.44
CA TRP A 285 19.53 -1.81 18.13
C TRP A 285 20.91 -1.40 17.59
N ARG A 286 21.81 -0.90 18.45
CA ARG A 286 23.17 -0.55 18.05
C ARG A 286 23.95 -1.79 17.60
N ASP A 287 23.84 -2.89 18.35
CA ASP A 287 24.45 -4.17 18.00
C ASP A 287 23.91 -4.70 16.65
N GLU A 288 22.60 -4.59 16.42
CA GLU A 288 21.98 -4.92 15.11
C GLU A 288 22.54 -4.04 13.98
N MET A 289 22.67 -2.73 14.21
CA MET A 289 23.21 -1.79 13.23
C MET A 289 24.64 -2.14 12.82
N HIS A 290 25.48 -2.56 13.78
CA HIS A 290 26.84 -3.03 13.52
C HIS A 290 26.85 -4.40 12.83
N ALA A 291 26.07 -5.37 13.33
CA ALA A 291 26.00 -6.71 12.77
C ALA A 291 25.51 -6.74 11.31
N THR A 292 24.60 -5.81 10.96
CA THR A 292 24.08 -5.65 9.60
C THR A 292 24.89 -4.67 8.75
N GLN A 293 25.97 -4.09 9.30
CA GLN A 293 26.82 -3.12 8.62
C GLN A 293 26.02 -1.97 8.01
N ALA A 294 24.98 -1.50 8.71
CA ALA A 294 23.97 -0.63 8.12
C ALA A 294 24.56 0.72 7.63
N LEU A 295 25.63 1.18 8.27
CA LEU A 295 26.32 2.43 7.95
C LEU A 295 27.62 2.23 7.14
N ASP A 296 28.16 1.02 7.09
CA ASP A 296 29.44 0.73 6.44
C ASP A 296 29.34 0.99 4.93
N ASP A 297 30.23 1.83 4.40
CA ASP A 297 30.26 2.27 3.00
C ASP A 297 28.92 2.83 2.49
N TRP A 298 28.04 3.31 3.38
CA TRP A 298 26.74 3.85 2.96
C TRP A 298 26.86 5.30 2.46
N SER A 299 26.88 5.46 1.14
CA SER A 299 26.94 6.76 0.48
C SER A 299 25.65 7.57 0.69
N ARG A 300 25.73 8.62 1.51
CA ARG A 300 24.59 9.54 1.73
C ARG A 300 24.14 10.24 0.45
N SER A 301 25.06 10.55 -0.46
CA SER A 301 24.74 11.19 -1.73
C SER A 301 23.93 10.26 -2.63
N GLU A 302 24.32 8.99 -2.73
CA GLU A 302 23.60 7.98 -3.52
C GLU A 302 22.24 7.68 -2.91
N TRP A 303 22.17 7.52 -1.59
CA TRP A 303 20.91 7.38 -0.87
C TRP A 303 19.93 8.50 -1.20
N TRP A 304 20.36 9.77 -1.09
CA TRP A 304 19.48 10.89 -1.37
C TRP A 304 19.14 11.02 -2.86
N ALA A 305 20.03 10.61 -3.76
CA ALA A 305 19.72 10.53 -5.18
C ALA A 305 18.63 9.48 -5.44
N ALA A 306 18.73 8.30 -4.82
CA ALA A 306 17.70 7.25 -4.91
C ALA A 306 16.36 7.73 -4.35
N VAL A 307 16.34 8.31 -3.14
CA VAL A 307 15.12 8.86 -2.54
C VAL A 307 14.49 9.94 -3.43
N HIS A 308 15.29 10.84 -4.00
CA HIS A 308 14.79 11.92 -4.85
C HIS A 308 14.24 11.40 -6.19
N ARG A 309 14.84 10.34 -6.77
CA ARG A 309 14.27 9.65 -7.93
C ARG A 309 12.88 9.08 -7.62
N CYS A 310 12.70 8.52 -6.42
CA CYS A 310 11.42 7.95 -5.99
C CYS A 310 10.39 9.02 -5.58
N ASN A 311 10.84 10.12 -4.96
CA ASN A 311 9.97 11.21 -4.49
C ASN A 311 10.66 12.59 -4.62
N PRO A 312 10.51 13.26 -5.77
CA PRO A 312 11.09 14.58 -6.01
C PRO A 312 10.54 15.70 -5.11
N ARG A 313 9.42 15.46 -4.43
CA ARG A 313 8.73 16.45 -3.58
C ARG A 313 9.02 16.26 -2.09
N LEU A 314 10.04 15.46 -1.75
CA LEU A 314 10.42 15.26 -0.36
C LEU A 314 10.79 16.60 0.29
N ARG A 315 10.23 16.84 1.49
CA ARG A 315 10.48 18.09 2.22
C ARG A 315 11.92 18.13 2.72
N GLN A 316 12.60 19.26 2.53
CA GLN A 316 13.96 19.50 3.02
C GLN A 316 14.09 19.25 4.53
N ALA A 317 13.06 19.57 5.31
CA ALA A 317 13.03 19.31 6.75
C ALA A 317 13.18 17.81 7.10
N THR A 318 12.56 16.91 6.32
CA THR A 318 12.70 15.46 6.52
C THR A 318 14.12 15.02 6.18
N LYS A 319 14.70 15.55 5.09
CA LYS A 319 16.09 15.28 4.71
C LYS A 319 17.08 15.71 5.81
N ASN A 320 16.91 16.91 6.35
CA ASN A 320 17.77 17.43 7.42
C ASN A 320 17.67 16.58 8.69
N PHE A 321 16.45 16.20 9.10
CA PHE A 321 16.23 15.32 10.25
C PHE A 321 16.94 13.97 10.08
N VAL A 322 16.76 13.31 8.94
CA VAL A 322 17.39 12.02 8.67
C VAL A 322 18.91 12.15 8.67
N ASN A 323 19.48 13.19 8.05
CA ASN A 323 20.93 13.39 8.09
C ASN A 323 21.47 13.54 9.52
N SER A 324 20.84 14.43 10.32
CA SER A 324 21.24 14.61 11.71
C SER A 324 21.05 13.35 12.56
N TRP A 325 20.03 12.54 12.26
CA TRP A 325 19.84 11.25 12.91
C TRP A 325 20.95 10.27 12.53
N VAL A 326 21.30 10.16 11.24
CA VAL A 326 22.39 9.29 10.77
C VAL A 326 23.73 9.73 11.37
N ASP A 327 23.98 11.04 11.52
CA ASP A 327 25.17 11.56 12.22
C ASP A 327 25.25 11.08 13.67
N LEU A 328 24.13 11.12 14.41
CA LEU A 328 24.07 10.64 15.78
C LEU A 328 24.19 9.11 15.87
N ALA A 329 23.51 8.39 14.97
CA ALA A 329 23.57 6.93 14.92
C ALA A 329 24.99 6.41 14.61
N ALA A 330 25.74 7.14 13.79
CA ALA A 330 27.13 6.84 13.47
C ALA A 330 28.13 7.18 14.59
N SER A 331 27.70 7.89 15.64
CA SER A 331 28.56 8.33 16.72
C SER A 331 28.52 7.38 17.92
N ASP A 332 29.63 7.28 18.65
CA ASP A 332 29.74 6.43 19.86
C ASP A 332 29.08 7.06 21.11
N VAL A 333 28.24 8.09 20.94
CA VAL A 333 27.57 8.74 22.07
C VAL A 333 26.55 7.82 22.73
N ASP A 334 26.33 7.99 24.03
CA ASP A 334 25.20 7.37 24.71
C ASP A 334 23.90 8.12 24.38
N LEU A 335 23.11 7.58 23.45
CA LEU A 335 21.85 8.18 23.01
C LEU A 335 20.81 8.29 24.13
N THR A 336 20.94 7.51 25.20
CA THR A 336 20.03 7.58 26.34
C THR A 336 20.23 8.86 27.13
N SER A 337 21.43 9.44 27.16
CA SER A 337 21.74 10.64 27.96
C SER A 337 22.12 11.86 27.10
N ASP A 338 22.29 11.68 25.79
CA ASP A 338 22.71 12.74 24.89
C ASP A 338 21.63 13.84 24.69
N ALA A 339 22.00 15.07 25.03
CA ALA A 339 21.13 16.24 24.91
C ALA A 339 20.85 16.61 23.43
N THR A 340 21.78 16.32 22.52
CA THR A 340 21.63 16.62 21.08
C THR A 340 20.59 15.72 20.44
N ALA A 341 20.64 14.41 20.73
CA ALA A 341 19.67 13.42 20.31
C ALA A 341 18.28 13.71 20.87
N THR A 342 18.20 14.05 22.16
CA THR A 342 16.95 14.48 22.81
C THR A 342 16.34 15.70 22.11
N LYS A 343 17.16 16.72 21.83
CA LYS A 343 16.72 17.92 21.14
C LYS A 343 16.27 17.63 19.71
N LEU A 344 16.98 16.76 18.98
CA LEU A 344 16.65 16.39 17.61
C LEU A 344 15.26 15.77 17.53
N ILE A 345 14.99 14.74 18.34
CA ILE A 345 13.71 14.03 18.35
C ILE A 345 12.56 14.96 18.81
N SER A 346 12.77 15.72 19.89
CA SER A 346 11.77 16.67 20.40
C SER A 346 11.43 17.76 19.39
N SER A 347 12.45 18.33 18.71
CA SER A 347 12.23 19.35 17.68
C SER A 347 11.50 18.78 16.47
N ARG A 348 11.84 17.53 16.09
CA ARG A 348 11.21 16.86 14.96
C ARG A 348 9.74 16.60 15.21
N GLU A 349 9.38 16.03 16.36
CA GLU A 349 7.98 15.79 16.71
C GLU A 349 7.18 17.09 16.68
N ARG A 350 7.71 18.15 17.31
CA ARG A 350 7.09 19.48 17.32
C ARG A 350 6.85 20.03 15.91
N GLN A 351 7.83 19.88 15.03
CA GLN A 351 7.74 20.36 13.65
C GLN A 351 6.58 19.69 12.87
N ILE A 352 6.33 18.40 13.12
CA ILE A 352 5.30 17.63 12.42
C ILE A 352 3.92 17.83 13.06
N LYS A 353 3.85 17.74 14.38
CA LYS A 353 2.58 17.66 15.12
C LYS A 353 2.12 19.00 15.70
N GLY A 354 3.00 20.01 15.74
CA GLY A 354 2.71 21.32 16.33
C GLY A 354 2.28 21.18 17.79
N GLY A 355 1.16 21.80 18.15
CA GLY A 355 0.58 21.73 19.50
C GLY A 355 0.14 20.34 19.97
N ARG A 356 0.15 19.32 19.10
CA ARG A 356 -0.17 17.92 19.43
C ARG A 356 1.06 17.06 19.73
N ALA A 357 2.26 17.63 19.74
CA ALA A 357 3.49 16.91 20.10
C ALA A 357 3.44 16.46 21.56
N ARG A 358 3.58 15.15 21.80
CA ARG A 358 3.46 14.53 23.13
C ARG A 358 4.59 14.94 24.06
N LEU A 359 5.78 15.20 23.53
CA LEU A 359 6.91 15.70 24.33
C LEU A 359 6.69 17.13 24.86
N MET A 360 5.67 17.85 24.39
CA MET A 360 5.34 19.21 24.86
C MET A 360 3.92 19.35 25.40
N ASN A 361 3.00 18.43 25.08
CA ASN A 361 1.60 18.51 25.45
C ASN A 361 1.21 17.32 26.35
N GLN A 362 0.96 17.61 27.63
CA GLN A 362 0.60 16.60 28.63
C GLN A 362 -0.66 15.81 28.25
N ALA A 363 -1.73 16.50 27.82
CA ALA A 363 -2.97 15.83 27.43
C ALA A 363 -2.81 14.90 26.21
N ALA A 364 -1.83 15.17 25.34
CA ALA A 364 -1.49 14.27 24.24
C ALA A 364 -0.63 13.08 24.70
N LEU A 365 0.24 13.29 25.68
CA LEU A 365 1.05 12.25 26.33
C LEU A 365 0.18 11.29 27.14
N ASP A 366 -0.81 11.78 27.87
CA ASP A 366 -1.69 10.94 28.70
C ASP A 366 -2.48 9.91 27.86
N ARG A 367 -2.64 10.16 26.56
CA ARG A 367 -3.29 9.25 25.60
C ARG A 367 -2.32 8.25 24.95
N TRP A 368 -1.03 8.33 25.25
CA TRP A 368 -0.04 7.40 24.73
C TRP A 368 -0.13 6.06 25.46
N SER A 369 -0.25 4.98 24.69
CA SER A 369 -0.42 3.62 25.19
C SER A 369 0.88 2.97 25.66
N GLY A 370 2.02 3.65 25.53
CA GLY A 370 3.34 3.14 25.91
C GLY A 370 4.21 2.70 24.73
N ARG A 371 3.66 2.62 23.50
CA ARG A 371 4.42 2.31 22.27
C ARG A 371 3.92 3.18 21.11
N SER A 372 4.81 3.68 20.27
CA SER A 372 4.44 4.53 19.13
C SER A 372 5.49 4.53 18.03
N GLY A 373 5.11 4.22 16.80
CA GLY A 373 6.02 4.26 15.65
C GLY A 373 7.16 3.23 15.70
N LEU A 374 7.05 2.18 16.52
CA LEU A 374 8.02 1.09 16.63
C LEU A 374 7.84 0.01 15.55
N SER A 375 7.11 0.31 14.46
CA SER A 375 6.98 -0.61 13.34
C SER A 375 8.29 -0.65 12.55
N ARG A 376 8.69 -1.86 12.18
CA ARG A 376 9.79 -2.08 11.26
C ARG A 376 9.34 -1.75 9.84
N LEU A 377 10.21 -1.09 9.07
CA LEU A 377 9.86 -0.71 7.69
C LEU A 377 10.00 -1.92 6.77
N ASP A 378 8.86 -2.52 6.39
CA ASP A 378 8.81 -3.61 5.41
C ASP A 378 8.52 -3.11 3.99
N TYR A 379 8.23 -1.81 3.83
CA TYR A 379 7.90 -1.19 2.53
C TYR A 379 6.71 -1.84 1.81
N ARG A 380 5.72 -2.36 2.55
CA ARG A 380 4.57 -3.14 2.03
C ARG A 380 4.95 -4.52 1.48
N TRP A 381 6.15 -5.00 1.78
CA TRP A 381 6.58 -6.34 1.41
C TRP A 381 5.64 -7.42 1.95
N SER A 382 5.12 -7.29 3.17
CA SER A 382 4.17 -8.26 3.73
C SER A 382 2.91 -8.49 2.86
N VAL A 383 2.46 -7.46 2.15
CA VAL A 383 1.35 -7.54 1.19
C VAL A 383 1.82 -8.14 -0.13
N ALA A 384 2.91 -7.62 -0.70
CA ALA A 384 3.49 -8.15 -1.94
C ALA A 384 3.82 -9.64 -1.84
N ARG A 385 4.49 -10.06 -0.75
CA ARG A 385 4.77 -11.45 -0.40
C ARG A 385 3.52 -12.32 -0.41
N ARG A 386 2.40 -11.82 0.12
CA ARG A 386 1.15 -12.58 0.15
C ARG A 386 0.54 -12.72 -1.24
N HIS A 387 0.60 -11.67 -2.06
CA HIS A 387 0.17 -11.74 -3.45
C HIS A 387 1.07 -12.66 -4.29
N LEU A 388 2.38 -12.66 -4.05
CA LEU A 388 3.32 -13.59 -4.67
C LEU A 388 3.00 -15.04 -4.29
N ARG A 389 2.69 -15.31 -3.01
CA ARG A 389 2.21 -16.64 -2.58
C ARG A 389 0.94 -17.07 -3.33
N ASP A 390 -0.04 -16.17 -3.46
CA ASP A 390 -1.27 -16.48 -4.22
C ASP A 390 -0.95 -16.91 -5.67
N LEU A 391 0.09 -16.33 -6.30
CA LEU A 391 0.55 -16.71 -7.64
C LEU A 391 1.33 -18.03 -7.62
N TYR A 392 2.32 -18.18 -6.75
CA TYR A 392 3.20 -19.35 -6.70
C TYR A 392 2.41 -20.62 -6.32
N ASP A 393 1.47 -20.52 -5.38
CA ASP A 393 0.59 -21.63 -5.01
C ASP A 393 -0.23 -22.11 -6.23
N ALA A 394 -0.68 -21.18 -7.08
CA ALA A 394 -1.43 -21.52 -8.29
C ALA A 394 -0.55 -22.14 -9.39
N ARG A 395 0.73 -21.74 -9.50
CA ARG A 395 1.71 -22.37 -10.39
C ARG A 395 2.06 -23.78 -9.96
N ALA A 396 2.25 -24.00 -8.67
CA ALA A 396 2.56 -25.31 -8.11
C ALA A 396 1.38 -26.30 -8.23
N ALA A 397 0.15 -25.79 -8.29
CA ALA A 397 -1.07 -26.59 -8.45
C ALA A 397 -1.44 -26.92 -9.92
N ALA A 398 -0.81 -26.27 -10.90
CA ALA A 398 -1.02 -26.47 -12.33
C ALA A 398 -0.17 -27.63 -12.88
#